data_AF-A0A1D6GY46-F1
#
_entry.id   AF-A0A1D6GY46-F1
#
_cell.length_a   1.000
_cell.length_b   1.000
_cell.length_c   1.000
_cell.angle_alpha   90.00
_cell.angle_beta   90.00
_cell.angle_gamma   90.00
#
_symmetry.space_group_name_H-M   'P 1'
#
loop_
_entity.id
_entity.type
_entity.pdbx_description
1 polymer ?
#
loop_
_entity_poly.entity_id
_entity_poly.type
_entity_poly.pdbx_seq_one_letter_code
_entity_poly.pdbx_strand_id
1 'polypeptide(L)' 'MKDEASVVFAYYKDGATNPTFLYFSHGLKEIKC' A
#
# COMPACT_ATOMS: atom_id res chain seq x y z
N MET A 1 -3.32 13.03 -7.89
CA MET A 1 -2.30 11.97 -7.96
C MET A 1 -0.97 12.68 -8.21
N LYS A 2 0.07 12.37 -7.42
CA LYS A 2 1.40 12.97 -7.59
C LYS A 2 2.27 11.94 -8.28
N ASP A 3 2.82 12.27 -9.43
CA ASP A 3 3.60 11.33 -10.25
C ASP A 3 4.85 10.80 -9.52
N GLU A 4 5.43 11.62 -8.65
CA GLU A 4 6.61 11.28 -7.84
C GLU A 4 6.29 10.57 -6.51
N ALA A 5 5.03 10.21 -6.25
CA ALA A 5 4.66 9.47 -5.04
C ALA A 5 4.80 7.96 -5.24
N SER A 6 5.02 7.21 -4.16
CA SER A 6 5.07 5.75 -4.22
C SER A 6 3.72 5.15 -4.62
N VAL A 7 3.74 4.14 -5.49
CA VAL A 7 2.56 3.33 -5.82
C VAL A 7 2.32 2.27 -4.72
N VAL A 8 1.04 2.02 -4.40
CA VAL A 8 0.60 0.95 -3.50
C VAL A 8 0.00 -0.18 -4.34
N PHE A 9 0.43 -1.42 -4.11
CA PHE A 9 -0.14 -2.57 -4.79
C PHE A 9 -1.30 -3.14 -4.00
N ALA A 10 -2.38 -3.50 -4.71
CA ALA A 10 -3.51 -4.22 -4.15
C ALA A 10 -3.66 -5.56 -4.87
N TYR A 11 -3.82 -6.64 -4.11
CA TYR A 11 -4.12 -7.95 -4.67
C TYR A 11 -5.11 -8.70 -3.80
N TYR A 12 -5.90 -9.57 -4.43
CA TYR A 12 -6.75 -10.51 -3.73
C TYR A 12 -6.00 -11.82 -3.57
N LYS A 13 -5.90 -12.29 -2.33
CA LYS A 13 -5.46 -13.66 -2.07
C LYS A 13 -6.54 -14.63 -2.53
N ASP A 14 -6.16 -15.86 -2.82
CA ASP A 14 -7.12 -16.88 -3.22
C ASP A 14 -8.24 -17.02 -2.19
N GLY A 15 -9.49 -16.96 -2.65
CA GLY A 15 -10.69 -17.00 -1.82
C GLY A 15 -10.95 -15.76 -0.96
N ALA A 16 -10.15 -14.69 -1.06
CA ALA A 16 -10.34 -13.48 -0.27
C ALA A 16 -11.31 -12.50 -0.94
N THR A 17 -12.36 -12.10 -0.20
CA THR A 17 -13.25 -10.99 -0.61
C THR A 17 -12.61 -9.62 -0.39
N ASN A 18 -11.62 -9.55 0.51
CA ASN A 18 -10.92 -8.31 0.85
C ASN A 18 -9.55 -8.23 0.18
N PRO A 19 -9.17 -7.06 -0.37
CA PRO A 19 -7.85 -6.87 -0.94
C PRO A 19 -6.78 -6.79 0.15
N THR A 20 -5.58 -7.26 -0.17
CA THR A 20 -4.37 -7.04 0.61
C THR A 20 -3.56 -5.93 -0.04
N PHE A 21 -3.09 -4.96 0.77
CA PHE A 21 -2.28 -3.83 0.33
C PHE A 21 -0.81 -4.03 0.67
N LEU A 22 0.06 -3.75 -0.29
CA LEU A 22 1.51 -3.78 -0.12
C LEU A 22 2.06 -2.37 -0.30
N TYR A 23 2.80 -1.93 0.71
CA TYR A 23 3.41 -0.61 0.78
C TYR A 23 4.94 -0.73 0.75
N PHE A 24 5.60 0.23 0.11
CA PHE A 24 7.04 0.38 0.23
C PHE A 24 7.39 1.07 1.54
N SER A 25 7.87 0.31 2.53
CA SER A 25 8.21 0.84 3.86
C SER A 25 9.20 2.00 3.81
N HIS A 26 10.20 1.93 2.92
CA HIS A 26 11.19 3.00 2.74
C HIS A 26 10.60 4.33 2.26
N GLY A 27 9.44 4.29 1.59
CA GLY A 27 8.71 5.48 1.12
C GLY A 27 7.72 6.04 2.14
N LEU A 28 7.60 5.43 3.32
CA LEU A 28 6.64 5.82 4.35
C LEU A 28 7.36 6.38 5.58
N LYS A 29 6.71 7.35 6.22
CA LYS A 29 7.12 7.92 7.50
C LYS A 29 6.03 7.65 8.53
N GLU A 30 6.38 6.97 9.61
CA GLU A 30 5.49 6.80 10.75
C GLU A 30 5.39 8.13 11.52
N ILE A 31 4.15 8.54 11.84
CA ILE A 31 3.85 9.73 12.62
C ILE A 31 2.86 9.31 13.71
N LYS A 32 3.21 9.56 14.97
CA LYS A 32 2.30 9.36 16.11
C LYS A 32 1.40 10.59 16.26
N CYS A 33 0.11 10.34 16.48
CA CYS A 33 -0.91 11.35 16.75
C CYS A 33 -0.74 11.97 18.15
#